data_AF-A0A2E2Z605-F1
#
_entry.id   AF-A0A2E2Z605-F1
#
_cell.length_a   1.000
_cell.length_b   1.000
_cell.length_c   1.000
_cell.angle_alpha   90.00
_cell.angle_beta   90.00
_cell.angle_gamma   90.00
#
_symmetry.space_group_name_H-M   'P 1'
#
loop_
_entity.id
_entity.type
_entity.pdbx_description
1 polymer ?
#
loop_
_entity_poly.entity_id
_entity_poly.type
_entity_poly.pdbx_seq_one_letter_code
_entity_poly.pdbx_strand_id
1 'polypeptide(L)'
;MDKSSEEYLEHIKKLEPRSWLPEDIKIAIESFIASTIMVEENDLDYVPNEYIINLLETIKKHKEYNSLYLELIEILLPELRQTDIEESDENTKRPI
;
A
#
# COMPACT_ATOMS: atom_id res chain seq x y z
N MET A 1 8.84 13.44 -19.51
CA MET A 1 8.41 13.44 -18.10
C MET A 1 8.27 14.86 -17.61
N ASP A 2 7.31 15.12 -16.73
CA ASP A 2 7.30 16.36 -15.98
C ASP A 2 8.36 16.31 -14.87
N LYS A 3 8.73 17.48 -14.34
CA LYS A 3 9.77 17.60 -13.31
C LYS A 3 9.40 16.88 -12.00
N SER A 4 8.11 16.76 -11.69
CA SER A 4 7.61 16.06 -10.50
C SER A 4 7.80 14.53 -10.64
N SER A 5 7.55 13.97 -11.82
CA SER A 5 7.80 12.54 -12.11
C SER A 5 9.28 12.19 -12.04
N GLU A 6 10.17 13.06 -12.52
CA GLU A 6 11.62 12.86 -12.43
C GLU A 6 12.11 12.85 -10.97
N GLU A 7 11.64 13.79 -10.14
CA GLU A 7 11.97 13.85 -8.72
C GLU A 7 11.43 12.64 -7.95
N TYR A 8 10.21 12.17 -8.29
CA TYR A 8 9.61 10.97 -7.72
C TYR A 8 10.40 9.71 -8.06
N LEU A 9 10.78 9.53 -9.33
CA LEU A 9 11.61 8.41 -9.77
C LEU A 9 12.97 8.38 -9.06
N GLU A 10 13.63 9.53 -8.94
CA GLU A 10 14.90 9.66 -8.23
C GLU A 10 14.80 9.29 -6.75
N HIS A 11 13.63 9.52 -6.14
CA HIS A 11 13.37 9.10 -4.77
C HIS A 11 13.18 7.58 -4.67
N ILE A 12 12.33 7.01 -5.54
CA ILE A 12 12.03 5.57 -5.51
C ILE A 12 13.27 4.71 -5.80
N LYS A 13 14.13 5.13 -6.73
CA LYS A 13 15.38 4.44 -7.06
C LYS A 13 16.36 4.33 -5.88
N LYS A 14 16.17 5.12 -4.83
CA LYS A 14 17.00 5.13 -3.61
C LYS A 14 16.35 4.35 -2.46
N LEU A 15 15.13 3.85 -2.64
CA LEU A 15 14.45 3.05 -1.63
C LEU A 15 15.05 1.64 -1.62
N GLU A 16 15.38 1.19 -0.42
CA GLU A 16 15.85 -0.17 -0.16
C GLU A 16 15.10 -0.75 1.04
N PRO A 17 14.77 -2.04 1.04
CA PRO A 17 14.17 -2.68 2.19
C PRO A 17 15.13 -2.66 3.39
N ARG A 18 14.59 -2.59 4.60
CA ARG A 18 15.42 -2.58 5.81
C ARG A 18 16.16 -3.91 5.96
N SER A 19 17.44 -3.83 6.33
CA SER A 19 18.33 -5.00 6.45
C SER A 19 17.86 -6.07 7.44
N TRP A 20 17.06 -5.70 8.44
CA TRP A 20 16.52 -6.63 9.45
C TRP A 20 15.28 -7.41 8.99
N LEU A 21 14.70 -7.08 7.83
CA LEU A 21 13.55 -7.80 7.29
C LEU A 21 13.94 -9.22 6.85
N PRO A 22 12.99 -10.18 6.93
CA PRO A 22 13.14 -11.48 6.28
C PRO A 22 13.46 -11.35 4.79
N GLU A 23 14.25 -12.30 4.29
CA GLU A 23 14.80 -12.23 2.93
C GLU A 23 13.71 -12.25 1.85
N ASP A 24 12.67 -13.07 2.05
CA ASP A 24 11.54 -13.15 1.13
C ASP A 24 10.74 -11.83 1.10
N ILE A 25 10.56 -11.17 2.25
CA ILE A 25 9.95 -9.84 2.32
C ILE A 25 10.79 -8.81 1.57
N LYS A 26 12.12 -8.82 1.72
CA LYS A 26 13.02 -7.92 0.99
C LYS A 26 12.86 -8.09 -0.52
N ILE A 27 12.93 -9.33 -1.01
CA ILE A 27 12.77 -9.65 -2.43
C ILE A 27 11.41 -9.18 -2.94
N ALA A 28 10.34 -9.35 -2.16
CA ALA A 28 9.01 -8.90 -2.55
C ALA A 28 8.92 -7.37 -2.65
N ILE A 29 9.52 -6.64 -1.71
CA ILE A 29 9.60 -5.16 -1.73
C ILE A 29 10.42 -4.68 -2.94
N GLU A 30 11.59 -5.27 -3.17
CA GLU A 30 12.46 -4.94 -4.31
C GLU A 30 11.74 -5.17 -5.65
N SER A 31 11.01 -6.29 -5.76
CA SER A 31 10.23 -6.60 -6.96
C SER A 31 9.11 -5.58 -7.19
N PHE A 32 8.41 -5.17 -6.12
CA PHE A 32 7.41 -4.12 -6.20
C PHE A 32 8.02 -2.78 -6.65
N ILE A 33 9.10 -2.32 -6.01
CA ILE A 33 9.79 -1.08 -6.35
C ILE A 33 10.25 -1.10 -7.81
N ALA A 34 10.87 -2.20 -8.26
CA ALA A 34 11.30 -2.36 -9.64
C ALA A 34 10.14 -2.26 -10.63
N SER A 35 8.98 -2.85 -10.31
CA SER A 35 7.78 -2.75 -11.15
C SER A 35 7.25 -1.31 -11.22
N THR A 36 7.29 -0.56 -10.11
CA THR A 36 6.90 0.86 -10.09
C THR A 36 7.83 1.72 -10.93
N ILE A 37 9.15 1.50 -10.83
CA ILE A 37 10.13 2.19 -11.69
C ILE A 37 9.88 1.87 -13.16
N MET A 38 9.61 0.61 -13.49
CA MET A 38 9.33 0.18 -14.87
C MET A 38 8.10 0.91 -15.44
N VAL A 39 7.03 1.05 -14.66
CA VAL A 39 5.81 1.75 -15.09
C VAL A 39 6.11 3.19 -15.45
N GLU A 40 6.79 3.91 -14.56
CA GLU A 40 7.16 5.31 -14.78
C GLU A 40 8.12 5.47 -15.97
N GLU A 41 9.19 4.68 -16.03
CA GLU A 41 10.21 4.77 -17.10
C GLU A 41 9.65 4.46 -18.49
N ASN A 42 8.59 3.65 -18.57
CA ASN A 42 7.97 3.23 -19.83
C ASN A 42 6.61 3.91 -20.09
N ASP A 43 6.22 4.89 -19.27
CA ASP A 43 4.95 5.63 -19.39
C ASP A 43 3.73 4.68 -19.46
N LEU A 44 3.73 3.66 -18.59
CA LEU A 44 2.63 2.70 -18.49
C LEU A 44 1.56 3.21 -17.54
N ASP A 45 0.30 2.85 -17.80
CA ASP A 45 -0.82 3.34 -17.02
C ASP A 45 -0.90 2.73 -15.60
N TYR A 46 -0.42 1.49 -15.43
CA TYR A 46 -0.64 0.73 -14.19
C TYR A 46 0.52 -0.23 -13.87
N VAL A 47 0.78 -0.39 -12.56
CA VAL A 47 1.62 -1.48 -12.03
C VAL A 47 0.89 -2.81 -12.19
N PRO A 48 1.53 -3.87 -12.74
CA PRO A 48 0.90 -5.18 -12.83
C PRO A 48 0.53 -5.72 -11.45
N ASN A 49 -0.73 -6.17 -11.30
CA ASN A 49 -1.29 -6.61 -10.02
C ASN A 49 -0.49 -7.75 -9.37
N GLU A 50 0.23 -8.56 -10.15
CA GLU A 50 1.05 -9.67 -9.65
C GLU A 50 2.12 -9.23 -8.65
N TYR A 51 2.73 -8.05 -8.83
CA TYR A 51 3.75 -7.55 -7.92
C TYR A 51 3.15 -7.13 -6.57
N ILE A 52 1.96 -6.53 -6.58
CA ILE A 52 1.21 -6.17 -5.38
C ILE A 52 0.74 -7.43 -4.64
N ILE A 53 0.16 -8.39 -5.37
CA ILE A 53 -0.31 -9.66 -4.80
C ILE A 53 0.86 -10.43 -4.18
N ASN A 54 2.01 -10.50 -4.85
CA ASN A 54 3.19 -11.18 -4.32
C ASN A 54 3.72 -10.52 -3.04
N LEU A 55 3.72 -9.19 -2.97
CA LEU A 55 4.07 -8.44 -1.76
C LEU A 55 3.13 -8.80 -0.60
N LEU A 56 1.82 -8.75 -0.82
CA LEU A 56 0.81 -9.04 0.20
C LEU A 56 0.88 -10.49 0.69
N GLU A 57 0.92 -11.46 -0.22
CA GLU A 57 0.99 -12.89 0.12
C GLU A 57 2.31 -13.25 0.81
N THR A 58 3.40 -12.54 0.52
CA THR A 58 4.67 -12.74 1.22
C THR A 58 4.60 -12.19 2.64
N ILE A 59 4.15 -10.94 2.84
CA ILE A 59 4.03 -10.36 4.19
C ILE A 59 3.07 -11.18 5.06
N LYS A 60 1.95 -11.65 4.51
CA LYS A 60 0.94 -12.48 5.20
C LYS A 60 1.49 -13.79 5.78
N LYS A 61 2.62 -14.32 5.27
CA LYS A 61 3.27 -15.52 5.83
C LYS A 61 3.95 -15.26 7.18
N HIS A 62 4.27 -14.00 7.47
CA HIS A 62 5.00 -13.56 8.65
C HIS A 62 4.05 -12.85 9.62
N LYS A 63 3.55 -13.58 10.62
CA LYS A 63 2.50 -13.11 11.54
C LYS A 63 2.90 -11.86 12.31
N GLU A 64 4.19 -11.66 12.56
CA GLU A 64 4.75 -10.47 13.20
C GLU A 64 4.50 -9.19 12.39
N TYR A 65 4.22 -9.28 11.09
CA TYR A 65 3.91 -8.15 10.21
C TYR A 65 2.43 -8.04 9.86
N ASN A 66 1.53 -8.69 10.61
CA ASN A 66 0.09 -8.60 10.36
C ASN A 66 -0.45 -7.16 10.40
N SER A 67 0.08 -6.29 11.28
CA SER A 67 -0.31 -4.86 11.30
C SER A 67 0.01 -4.21 9.96
N LEU A 68 1.24 -4.40 9.47
CA LEU A 68 1.68 -3.89 8.18
C LEU A 68 0.84 -4.45 7.02
N TYR A 69 0.51 -5.74 7.04
CA TYR A 69 -0.39 -6.33 6.04
C TYR A 69 -1.76 -5.62 6.02
N LEU A 70 -2.36 -5.38 7.18
CA LEU A 70 -3.66 -4.70 7.26
C LEU A 70 -3.56 -3.24 6.80
N GLU A 71 -2.51 -2.52 7.22
CA GLU A 71 -2.24 -1.15 6.76
C GLU A 71 -2.11 -1.07 5.24
N LEU A 72 -1.42 -2.03 4.61
CA LEU A 72 -1.30 -2.10 3.15
C LEU A 72 -2.65 -2.38 2.48
N ILE A 73 -3.47 -3.28 3.04
CA ILE A 73 -4.81 -3.55 2.53
C ILE A 73 -5.69 -2.29 2.62
N GLU A 74 -5.61 -1.53 3.71
CA GLU A 74 -6.37 -0.27 3.88
C GLU A 74 -5.91 0.84 2.93
N ILE A 75 -4.65 0.85 2.52
CA ILE A 75 -4.14 1.76 1.49
C ILE A 75 -4.70 1.39 0.12
N LEU A 76 -4.76 0.09 -0.19
CA LEU A 76 -5.22 -0.41 -1.49
C LEU A 76 -6.75 -0.42 -1.64
N LEU A 77 -7.46 -0.65 -0.55
CA LEU A 77 -8.93 -0.77 -0.48
C LEU A 77 -9.48 0.21 0.57
N PRO A 78 -9.44 1.53 0.28
CA PRO A 78 -9.83 2.56 1.25
C PRO A 78 -11.28 2.46 1.74
N GLU A 79 -12.16 1.82 0.96
CA GLU A 79 -13.54 1.50 1.33
C GLU A 79 -13.68 0.55 2.53
N LEU A 80 -12.62 -0.15 2.93
CA LEU A 80 -12.60 -0.99 4.13
C LEU A 80 -12.42 -0.19 5.42
N ARG A 81 -12.10 1.11 5.34
CA ARG A 81 -12.13 2.00 6.49
C ARG A 81 -13.58 2.18 6.93
N GLN A 82 -13.99 1.47 7.99
CA GLN A 82 -15.29 1.68 8.62
C GLN A 82 -15.39 3.18 8.98
N THR A 83 -16.34 3.87 8.36
CA THR A 83 -16.70 5.23 8.74
C THR A 83 -17.43 5.17 10.08
N ASP A 84 -16.69 5.14 11.18
CA ASP A 84 -17.23 5.34 12.53
C ASP A 84 -17.55 6.83 12.77
N ILE A 85 -18.44 7.42 11.96
CA ILE A 85 -19.14 8.71 12.21
C ILE A 85 -20.39 8.67 11.28
N GLU A 86 -21.67 8.62 11.67
CA GLU A 86 -22.42 9.19 12.79
C GLU A 86 -23.55 8.22 13.24
N GLU A 87 -23.49 7.69 14.47
CA GLU A 87 -24.69 7.43 15.27
C GLU A 87 -24.59 8.27 16.54
N SER A 88 -25.17 9.46 16.54
CA SER A 88 -25.53 10.15 17.78
C SER A 88 -26.80 10.98 17.59
N ASP A 89 -27.91 10.37 18.02
CA ASP A 89 -29.05 11.00 18.70
C ASP A 89 -29.77 12.18 18.05
N GLU A 90 -30.81 11.87 17.27
CA GLU A 90 -32.02 12.71 17.24
C GLU A 90 -33.30 11.86 17.13
N ASN A 91 -33.56 10.96 18.09
CA ASN A 91 -34.90 10.35 18.23
C ASN A 91 -35.37 10.16 19.69
N THR A 92 -35.18 11.18 20.52
CA THR A 92 -35.92 11.29 21.79
C THR A 92 -36.54 12.67 21.96
N LYS A 93 -37.53 13.00 21.13
CA LYS A 93 -38.60 13.94 21.52
C LYS A 93 -39.94 13.40 21.03
N ARG A 94 -40.55 12.51 21.83
CA ARG A 94 -42.00 12.30 21.77
C ARG A 94 -42.67 13.56 22.33
N PRO A 95 -43.59 14.22 21.61
CA PRO A 95 -44.42 15.24 22.24
C PRO A 95 -45.40 14.55 23.20
N ILE A 96 -45.52 15.11 24.39
CA ILE A 96 -46.56 14.79 25.39
C ILE A 96 -47.84 15.51 24.97
#